data_AF-A0A8S0UXN7-F1
#
_entry.id   AF-A0A8S0UXN7-F1
#
_cell.length_a   1.000
_cell.length_b   1.000
_cell.length_c   1.000
_cell.angle_alpha   90.00
_cell.angle_beta   90.00
_cell.angle_gamma   90.00
#
_symmetry.space_group_name_H-M   'P 1'
#
loop_
_entity.id
_entity.type
_entity.pdbx_description
1 polymer ?
#
loop_
_entity_poly.entity_id
_entity_poly.type
_entity_poly.pdbx_seq_one_letter_code
_entity_poly.pdbx_strand_id
1 'polypeptide(L)'
;MDCGLKHQMISHSSVEDEYIMDMGSENYGCSHYRRRCKIIAPCCNEIFDCRHCHNDAKNSIEVDPLERHDIPRHEIKRVSLFYLRFFYYLCKC
;
A
#
# COMPACT_ATOMS: atom_id res chain seq x y z
N MET A 1 14.45 -10.86 -32.90
CA MET A 1 15.74 -11.53 -33.12
C MET A 1 16.65 -11.22 -31.93
N ASP A 2 16.90 -12.24 -31.10
CA ASP A 2 18.20 -12.71 -30.55
C ASP A 2 19.34 -11.69 -30.28
N CYS A 3 20.21 -11.77 -29.28
CA CYS A 3 20.33 -12.44 -27.96
C CYS A 3 21.51 -11.74 -27.24
N GLY A 4 21.70 -12.01 -25.95
CA GLY A 4 22.87 -11.54 -25.22
C GLY A 4 23.00 -12.13 -23.82
N LEU A 5 22.97 -13.47 -23.72
CA LEU A 5 23.34 -14.19 -22.49
C LEU A 5 24.87 -14.21 -22.33
N LYS A 6 25.36 -13.80 -21.15
CA LYS A 6 26.51 -14.42 -20.46
C LYS A 6 26.21 -14.37 -18.95
N HIS A 7 25.64 -15.45 -18.41
CA HIS A 7 26.33 -16.39 -17.52
C HIS A 7 26.97 -15.74 -16.28
N GLN A 8 26.44 -16.05 -15.10
CA GLN A 8 27.14 -16.93 -14.17
C GLN A 8 26.20 -17.51 -13.12
N MET A 9 26.15 -18.84 -13.10
CA MET A 9 25.57 -19.69 -12.07
C MET A 9 26.58 -19.82 -10.93
N ILE A 10 26.18 -19.67 -9.67
CA ILE A 10 26.83 -20.37 -8.54
C ILE A 10 25.74 -20.85 -7.59
N SER A 11 25.72 -22.16 -7.40
CA SER A 11 24.83 -22.94 -6.54
C SER A 11 25.36 -23.05 -5.10
N HIS A 12 24.45 -22.89 -4.15
CA HIS A 12 24.36 -23.60 -2.85
C HIS A 12 25.55 -23.55 -1.87
N SER A 13 25.43 -22.75 -0.81
CA SER A 13 25.87 -23.15 0.53
C SER A 13 25.05 -22.44 1.60
N SER A 14 24.51 -23.25 2.52
CA SER A 14 23.74 -22.88 3.70
C SER A 14 24.47 -21.87 4.58
N VAL A 15 23.88 -20.69 4.75
CA VAL A 15 24.22 -19.74 5.82
C VAL A 15 22.93 -19.13 6.32
N GLU A 16 22.78 -19.14 7.64
CA GLU A 16 21.70 -18.52 8.41
C GLU A 16 21.79 -17.00 8.25
N ASP A 17 21.28 -16.47 7.14
CA ASP A 17 21.18 -15.02 6.97
C ASP A 17 19.89 -14.53 7.61
N GLU A 18 20.04 -14.15 8.87
CA GLU A 18 19.34 -13.06 9.54
C GLU A 18 18.55 -12.18 8.57
N TYR A 19 17.22 -12.38 8.49
CA TYR A 19 16.37 -11.29 8.04
C TYR A 19 16.36 -10.28 9.18
N ILE A 20 17.29 -9.33 9.12
CA ILE A 20 17.27 -8.09 9.90
C ILE A 20 15.82 -7.60 9.89
N MET A 21 15.14 -7.71 11.03
CA MET A 21 13.87 -7.02 11.21
C MET A 21 14.21 -5.54 11.08
N ASP A 22 13.82 -4.92 9.96
CA ASP A 22 14.01 -3.51 9.65
C ASP A 22 13.27 -2.64 10.67
N MET A 23 13.88 -2.50 11.86
CA MET A 23 13.53 -1.52 12.87
C MET A 23 14.18 -0.19 12.48
N GLY A 24 13.61 0.50 11.49
CA GLY A 24 14.16 1.81 11.16
C GLY A 24 13.48 2.63 10.07
N SER A 25 12.72 2.03 9.16
CA SER A 25 12.01 2.80 8.14
C SER A 25 10.74 2.11 7.66
N GLU A 26 9.73 2.01 8.52
CA GLU A 26 8.38 1.69 8.04
C GLU A 26 8.01 2.73 6.96
N ASN A 27 7.99 2.29 5.70
CA ASN A 27 7.62 3.11 4.55
C ASN A 27 6.14 3.49 4.66
N TYR A 28 5.83 4.52 5.45
CA TYR A 28 4.46 4.96 5.67
C TYR A 28 3.87 5.59 4.41
N GLY A 29 2.68 5.10 4.04
CA GLY A 29 1.91 5.60 2.91
C GLY A 29 2.13 4.78 1.64
N CYS A 30 2.08 5.45 0.49
CA CYS A 30 2.20 4.84 -0.83
C CYS A 30 2.95 5.79 -1.79
N SER A 31 3.21 5.33 -3.02
CA SER A 31 3.77 6.16 -4.10
C SER A 31 2.95 7.42 -4.39
N HIS A 32 1.63 7.37 -4.15
CA HIS A 32 0.75 8.51 -4.37
C HIS A 32 0.85 9.56 -3.25
N TYR A 33 0.88 9.12 -1.98
CA TYR A 33 0.94 10.01 -0.81
C TYR A 33 1.80 9.41 0.31
N ARG A 34 2.66 10.24 0.90
CA ARG A 34 3.48 9.89 2.06
C ARG A 34 2.79 10.39 3.35
N ARG A 35 1.94 9.54 3.95
CA ARG A 35 1.15 9.86 5.15
C ARG A 35 1.02 8.66 6.08
N ARG A 36 0.84 8.91 7.38
CA ARG A 36 0.74 7.88 8.43
C ARG A 36 -0.70 7.44 8.72
N CYS A 37 -1.59 7.54 7.73
CA CYS A 37 -2.99 7.13 7.86
C CYS A 37 -3.49 6.42 6.60
N LYS A 38 -4.33 5.41 6.81
CA LYS A 38 -5.09 4.75 5.74
C LYS A 38 -6.52 5.31 5.70
N ILE A 39 -7.18 5.17 4.55
CA ILE A 39 -8.59 5.51 4.37
C ILE A 39 -9.43 4.24 4.36
N ILE A 40 -10.67 4.36 4.82
CA ILE A 40 -11.71 3.38 4.57
C ILE A 40 -12.51 3.91 3.38
N ALA A 41 -12.59 3.12 2.30
CA ALA A 41 -13.32 3.50 1.11
C ALA A 41 -14.83 3.43 1.39
N PRO A 42 -15.60 4.53 1.23
CA PRO A 42 -17.04 4.54 1.56
C PRO A 42 -17.89 3.64 0.65
N CYS A 43 -17.38 3.31 -0.53
CA CYS A 43 -18.05 2.48 -1.53
C CYS A 43 -18.03 0.97 -1.22
N CYS A 44 -16.96 0.47 -0.62
CA CYS A 44 -16.75 -0.97 -0.39
C CYS A 44 -16.25 -1.32 1.02
N ASN A 45 -16.05 -0.31 1.88
CA ASN A 45 -15.54 -0.43 3.26
C ASN A 45 -14.14 -1.07 3.38
N GLU A 46 -13.39 -1.15 2.29
CA GLU A 46 -12.03 -1.65 2.26
C GLU A 46 -10.99 -0.57 2.65
N ILE A 47 -9.83 -1.01 3.15
CA ILE A 47 -8.78 -0.12 3.67
C ILE A 47 -7.68 0.06 2.63
N PHE A 48 -7.35 1.32 2.32
CA PHE A 48 -6.30 1.68 1.36
C PHE A 48 -5.38 2.78 1.88
N ASP A 49 -4.13 2.81 1.43
CA ASP A 49 -3.20 3.91 1.74
C ASP A 49 -3.68 5.25 1.19
N CYS A 50 -4.38 5.25 0.05
CA CYS A 50 -5.04 6.43 -0.51
C CYS A 50 -6.14 6.09 -1.53
N ARG A 51 -6.83 7.14 -2.01
CA ARG A 51 -7.87 6.97 -3.05
C ARG A 51 -7.32 6.47 -4.38
N HIS A 52 -6.08 6.82 -4.72
CA HIS A 52 -5.46 6.35 -5.95
C HIS A 52 -5.14 4.86 -5.84
N CYS A 53 -4.59 4.41 -4.71
CA CYS A 53 -4.40 2.98 -4.44
C CYS A 53 -5.71 2.19 -4.52
N HIS A 54 -6.82 2.75 -4.04
CA HIS A 54 -8.13 2.14 -4.24
C HIS A 54 -8.47 2.03 -5.72
N ASN A 55 -8.46 3.16 -6.45
CA ASN A 55 -8.91 3.19 -7.83
C ASN A 55 -8.02 2.32 -8.74
N ASP A 56 -6.71 2.26 -8.49
CA ASP A 56 -5.80 1.39 -9.23
C ASP A 56 -6.11 -0.08 -8.99
N ALA A 57 -6.41 -0.45 -7.73
CA ALA A 57 -6.79 -1.81 -7.39
C ALA A 57 -8.15 -2.20 -7.96
N LYS A 58 -9.16 -1.32 -7.85
CA LYS A 58 -10.55 -1.60 -8.27
C LYS A 58 -10.78 -1.46 -9.77
N ASN A 59 -9.94 -0.75 -10.51
CA ASN A 59 -10.04 -0.63 -11.97
C ASN A 59 -8.98 -1.45 -12.72
N SER A 60 -8.28 -2.37 -12.04
CA SER A 60 -7.33 -3.25 -12.71
C SER A 60 -8.04 -4.17 -13.71
N ILE A 61 -7.30 -4.68 -14.70
CA ILE A 61 -7.85 -5.57 -15.72
C ILE A 61 -8.34 -6.90 -15.13
N GLU A 62 -7.77 -7.32 -14.01
CA GLU A 62 -8.07 -8.57 -13.31
C GLU A 62 -9.37 -8.50 -12.50
N VAL A 63 -9.88 -7.29 -12.24
CA VAL A 63 -11.16 -7.08 -11.55
C VAL A 63 -12.32 -7.22 -12.54
N ASP A 64 -13.35 -7.96 -12.11
CA ASP A 64 -14.63 -8.10 -12.82
C ASP A 64 -15.16 -6.70 -13.19
N PRO A 65 -15.50 -6.45 -14.48
CA PRO A 65 -16.05 -5.16 -14.90
C PRO A 65 -17.22 -4.63 -14.06
N LEU A 66 -18.03 -5.51 -13.47
CA LEU A 66 -19.17 -5.14 -12.62
C LEU A 66 -18.75 -4.61 -11.24
N GLU A 67 -17.58 -5.01 -10.77
CA GLU A 67 -17.04 -4.61 -9.46
C GLU A 67 -16.13 -3.37 -9.54
N ARG A 68 -15.90 -2.82 -10.75
CA ARG A 68 -15.03 -1.65 -10.95
C ARG A 68 -15.70 -0.37 -10.49
N HIS A 69 -14.98 0.41 -9.68
CA HIS A 69 -15.48 1.68 -9.17
C HIS A 69 -14.37 2.58 -8.64
N ASP A 70 -14.67 3.87 -8.58
CA ASP A 70 -13.83 4.89 -7.99
C ASP A 70 -14.39 5.36 -6.66
N ILE A 71 -13.51 5.81 -5.76
CA ILE A 71 -13.96 6.50 -4.55
C ILE A 71 -14.60 7.85 -4.91
N PRO A 72 -15.86 8.11 -4.52
CA PRO A 72 -16.47 9.42 -4.67
C PRO A 72 -15.69 10.48 -3.89
N ARG A 73 -15.21 11.52 -4.58
CA ARG A 73 -14.25 12.52 -4.05
C ARG A 73 -14.74 13.26 -2.81
N HIS A 74 -16.06 13.36 -2.63
CA HIS A 74 -16.69 14.15 -1.56
C HIS A 74 -17.04 13.33 -0.32
N GLU A 75 -16.92 12.00 -0.36
CA GLU A 75 -17.47 11.11 0.68
C GLU A 75 -16.40 10.37 1.50
N ILE A 76 -15.12 10.74 1.32
CA ILE A 76 -14.01 10.09 2.02
C ILE A 76 -14.06 10.44 3.52
N LYS A 77 -14.57 9.52 4.33
CA LYS A 77 -14.49 9.55 5.79
C LYS A 77 -13.13 8.97 6.23
N ARG A 78 -12.25 9.80 6.78
CA ARG A 78 -10.87 9.42 7.14
C ARG A 78 -10.80 8.84 8.55
N VAL A 79 -10.64 7.53 8.74
CA VAL A 79 -10.06 7.00 10.00
C VAL A 79 -9.44 5.61 9.80
N SER A 80 -8.11 5.51 9.79
CA SER A 80 -7.37 4.41 10.42
C SER A 80 -5.97 4.93 10.76
N LEU A 81 -5.80 5.27 12.04
CA LEU A 81 -4.53 5.69 12.63
C LEU A 81 -3.96 4.45 13.32
N PHE A 82 -2.98 3.79 12.70
CA PHE A 82 -2.40 2.54 13.23
C PHE A 82 -1.74 2.69 14.61
N TYR A 83 -1.56 3.90 15.14
CA TYR A 83 -0.79 4.14 16.37
C TYR A 83 -1.45 5.05 17.42
N LEU A 84 -2.77 5.28 17.44
CA LEU A 84 -3.31 6.35 18.28
C LEU A 84 -4.45 6.00 19.22
N ARG A 85 -4.03 5.49 20.39
CA ARG A 85 -4.67 5.80 21.68
C ARG A 85 -4.25 7.18 22.24
N PHE A 86 -3.45 8.01 21.53
CA PHE A 86 -2.86 9.24 22.12
C PHE A 86 -3.00 10.59 21.35
N PHE A 87 -3.31 10.67 20.06
CA PHE A 87 -3.45 11.98 19.35
C PHE A 87 -4.89 12.36 19.00
N TYR A 88 -5.90 11.80 19.68
CA TYR A 88 -7.30 12.23 19.56
C TYR A 88 -7.52 13.73 19.86
N TYR A 89 -6.49 14.44 20.37
CA TYR A 89 -6.57 15.85 20.77
C TYR A 89 -5.77 16.85 19.92
N LEU A 90 -5.04 16.45 18.86
CA LEU A 90 -4.08 17.36 18.20
C LEU A 90 -4.28 17.61 16.71
N CYS A 91 -5.49 17.40 16.19
CA CYS A 91 -5.84 17.88 14.84
C CYS A 91 -7.23 18.55 14.83
N LYS A 92 -7.52 19.36 15.87
CA LYS A 92 -8.39 20.53 15.74
C LYS A 92 -7.51 21.71 15.34
N CYS A 93 -7.29 21.88 14.04
CA CYS A 93 -6.92 23.14 13.40
C CYS A 93 -7.61 23.14 12.03
#